data_AF-A0A955PP83-F1
#
_entry.id   AF-A0A955PP83-F1
#
_cell.length_a   1.000
_cell.length_b   1.000
_cell.length_c   1.000
_cell.angle_alpha   90.00
_cell.angle_beta   90.00
_cell.angle_gamma   90.00
#
_symmetry.space_group_name_H-M   'P 1'
#
loop_
_entity.id
_entity.type
_entity.pdbx_description
1 polymer ?
#
loop_
_entity_poly.entity_id
_entity_poly.type
_entity_poly.pdbx_seq_one_letter_code
_entity_poly.pdbx_strand_id
1 'polypeptide(L)'
;MNSNRLICLSGLLLCLLVGGYLRLRGDDWGSGAPRSHRGMYAHPDERSVYDKTGRLEWEETERGEDESLLGYWKRIYSVNFLNPNSGMNLDSYNYGSFPYYVLFGLSKLFNSFSPDQARGRILNLSFEVFFFTFLVWILFYLLARWRPGWELSSWKTGAFLMAWSAFAVIAYILAGHCFTLGTEGPEWSYQNWGVLARPLSGLAGVATIFYLYRIGARIYSRRVGLFAAILLTFTALHLQLSHYFTFDVLQGFFCVAAIYSLVVFLDAETWGRRWRSIVAASIWIGIGMSTKFGSILLFIPWFMALALAYWRHRPRIRFFSWRNVGFAAHLKLIGLVSFVLIWAVTFFTQPFGYLDYPPVPREARNATSTAPSNPTTLSFIHLNFEAGPKIVPQKIRTKLSEWGESLEDYT
;
A
#
# COMPACT_ATOMS: atom_id res chain seq x y z
N MET A 1 28.07 3.04 -26.13
CA MET A 1 27.65 2.71 -24.75
C MET A 1 28.40 1.45 -24.31
N ASN A 2 28.91 1.37 -23.07
CA ASN A 2 29.78 0.27 -22.61
C ASN A 2 29.03 -1.09 -22.64
N SER A 3 29.55 -2.14 -23.31
CA SER A 3 28.86 -3.44 -23.54
C SER A 3 28.27 -4.05 -22.26
N ASN A 4 29.02 -3.95 -21.15
CA ASN A 4 28.59 -4.37 -19.81
C ASN A 4 27.27 -3.72 -19.33
N ARG A 5 26.98 -2.48 -19.72
CA ARG A 5 25.74 -1.78 -19.36
C ARG A 5 24.53 -2.40 -20.07
N LEU A 6 24.71 -2.73 -21.34
CA LEU A 6 23.64 -3.31 -22.16
C LEU A 6 23.27 -4.69 -21.62
N ILE A 7 24.27 -5.54 -21.36
CA ILE A 7 24.10 -6.88 -20.77
C ILE A 7 23.31 -6.80 -19.45
N CYS A 8 23.69 -5.90 -18.54
CA CYS A 8 23.00 -5.80 -17.25
C CYS A 8 21.56 -5.29 -17.38
N LEU A 9 21.28 -4.39 -18.34
CA LEU A 9 19.93 -3.90 -18.59
C LEU A 9 19.05 -4.96 -19.24
N SER A 10 19.57 -5.69 -20.22
CA SER A 10 18.87 -6.82 -20.85
C SER A 10 18.61 -7.93 -19.83
N GLY A 11 19.59 -8.25 -18.98
CA GLY A 11 19.42 -9.22 -17.89
C GLY A 11 18.35 -8.78 -16.88
N LEU A 12 18.32 -7.51 -16.50
CA LEU A 12 17.26 -6.98 -15.65
C LEU A 12 15.88 -7.10 -16.32
N LEU A 13 15.78 -6.72 -17.59
CA LEU A 13 14.52 -6.81 -18.34
C LEU A 13 14.02 -8.26 -18.37
N LEU A 14 14.92 -9.22 -18.61
CA LEU A 14 14.59 -10.64 -18.54
C LEU A 14 14.10 -11.04 -17.14
N CYS A 15 14.76 -10.59 -16.07
CA CYS A 15 14.30 -10.85 -14.69
C CYS A 15 12.91 -10.28 -14.41
N LEU A 16 12.59 -9.08 -14.93
CA LEU A 16 11.27 -8.48 -14.76
C LEU A 16 10.20 -9.21 -15.56
N LEU A 17 10.50 -9.63 -16.79
CA LEU A 17 9.57 -10.40 -17.63
C LEU A 17 9.32 -11.80 -17.05
N VAL A 18 10.39 -12.55 -16.74
CA VAL A 18 10.29 -13.88 -16.13
C VAL A 18 9.67 -13.78 -14.75
N GLY A 19 10.10 -12.82 -13.92
CA GLY A 19 9.56 -12.62 -12.58
C GLY A 19 8.09 -12.22 -12.59
N GLY A 20 7.67 -11.40 -13.57
CA GLY A 20 6.27 -11.04 -13.79
C GLY A 20 5.45 -12.23 -14.25
N TYR A 21 5.92 -12.98 -15.24
CA TYR A 21 5.28 -14.21 -15.69
C TYR A 21 5.09 -15.21 -14.55
N LEU A 22 6.15 -15.44 -13.77
CA LEU A 22 6.13 -16.38 -12.65
C LEU A 22 5.25 -15.95 -11.48
N ARG A 23 4.86 -14.67 -11.35
CA ARG A 23 4.07 -14.15 -10.22
C ARG A 23 2.62 -13.82 -10.59
N LEU A 24 2.38 -13.55 -11.87
CA LEU A 24 1.07 -13.15 -12.38
C LEU A 24 0.34 -14.30 -13.11
N ARG A 25 1.03 -15.40 -13.41
CA ARG A 25 0.41 -16.59 -13.99
C ARG A 25 -0.01 -17.55 -12.89
N GLY A 26 -1.19 -18.17 -13.03
CA GLY A 26 -1.67 -19.16 -12.05
C GLY A 26 -2.41 -18.48 -10.91
N ASP A 27 -3.25 -17.52 -11.25
CA ASP A 27 -4.17 -16.79 -10.39
C ASP A 27 -5.25 -17.70 -9.74
N ASP A 28 -5.32 -18.97 -10.15
CA ASP A 28 -6.04 -20.07 -9.52
C ASP A 28 -5.23 -20.74 -8.38
N TRP A 29 -4.10 -20.18 -7.96
CA TRP A 29 -3.28 -20.72 -6.88
C TRP A 29 -4.06 -20.90 -5.57
N GLY A 30 -3.95 -22.10 -4.99
CA GLY A 30 -4.72 -22.49 -3.82
C GLY A 30 -6.23 -22.65 -4.08
N SER A 31 -6.67 -22.69 -5.35
CA SER A 31 -8.08 -22.85 -5.74
C SER A 31 -8.43 -24.21 -6.34
N GLY A 32 -7.50 -25.18 -6.33
CA GLY A 32 -7.66 -26.56 -6.85
C GLY A 32 -8.75 -27.40 -6.18
N ALA A 33 -9.60 -26.81 -5.35
CA ALA A 33 -10.79 -27.43 -4.80
C ALA A 33 -11.95 -27.38 -5.83
N PRO A 34 -12.89 -28.34 -5.77
CA PRO A 34 -14.13 -28.29 -6.55
C PRO A 34 -14.83 -26.92 -6.40
N ARG A 35 -15.62 -26.49 -7.39
CA ARG A 35 -16.32 -25.18 -7.39
C ARG A 35 -17.05 -24.86 -6.07
N SER A 36 -17.51 -25.87 -5.35
CA SER A 36 -18.19 -25.76 -4.05
C SER A 36 -17.29 -25.41 -2.85
N HIS A 37 -15.96 -25.53 -2.97
CA HIS A 37 -15.00 -25.34 -1.86
C HIS A 37 -13.85 -24.37 -2.22
N ARG A 38 -13.95 -23.66 -3.35
CA ARG A 38 -12.98 -22.62 -3.74
C ARG A 38 -13.02 -21.46 -2.74
N GLY A 39 -11.93 -21.29 -2.00
CA GLY A 39 -11.77 -20.27 -0.94
C GLY A 39 -11.27 -20.83 0.38
N MET A 40 -11.52 -22.12 0.66
CA MET A 40 -11.06 -22.76 1.91
C MET A 40 -9.55 -23.02 1.96
N TYR A 41 -8.88 -23.07 0.80
CA TYR A 41 -7.43 -23.34 0.67
C TYR A 41 -6.59 -22.11 0.37
N ALA A 42 -7.20 -20.92 0.30
CA ALA A 42 -6.46 -19.69 0.16
C ALA A 42 -5.64 -19.38 1.43
N HIS A 43 -4.57 -18.60 1.28
CA HIS A 43 -3.72 -18.21 2.41
C HIS A 43 -4.56 -17.57 3.54
N PRO A 44 -4.34 -17.91 4.83
CA PRO A 44 -5.15 -17.39 5.93
C PRO A 44 -5.22 -15.85 5.98
N ASP A 45 -4.10 -15.18 5.74
CA ASP A 45 -4.08 -13.71 5.70
C ASP A 45 -4.86 -13.14 4.51
N GLU A 46 -4.82 -13.81 3.35
CA GLU A 46 -5.60 -13.39 2.17
C GLU A 46 -7.10 -13.47 2.47
N ARG A 47 -7.52 -14.55 3.14
CA ARG A 47 -8.92 -14.71 3.57
C ARG A 47 -9.38 -13.62 4.51
N SER A 48 -8.54 -13.30 5.50
CA SER A 48 -8.79 -12.22 6.44
C SER A 48 -8.93 -10.87 5.73
N VAL A 49 -8.09 -10.61 4.72
CA VAL A 49 -8.19 -9.38 3.92
C VAL A 49 -9.53 -9.31 3.18
N TYR A 50 -9.92 -10.35 2.47
CA TYR A 50 -11.15 -10.29 1.66
C TYR A 50 -12.40 -10.17 2.52
N ASP A 51 -12.48 -10.95 3.61
CA ASP A 51 -13.59 -10.89 4.55
C ASP A 51 -13.71 -9.49 5.19
N LYS A 52 -12.61 -8.91 5.65
CA LYS A 52 -12.62 -7.57 6.24
C LYS A 52 -12.89 -6.47 5.21
N THR A 53 -12.32 -6.56 4.02
CA THR A 53 -12.59 -5.59 2.95
C THR A 53 -14.05 -5.62 2.51
N GLY A 54 -14.67 -6.80 2.44
CA GLY A 54 -16.09 -6.95 2.11
C GLY A 54 -17.05 -6.36 3.17
N ARG A 55 -16.55 -6.10 4.38
CA ARG A 55 -17.31 -5.46 5.47
C ARG A 55 -17.14 -3.94 5.51
N LEU A 56 -16.27 -3.36 4.68
CA LEU A 56 -16.10 -1.92 4.62
C LEU A 56 -17.32 -1.30 3.96
N GLU A 57 -17.88 -0.29 4.60
CA GLU A 57 -19.01 0.49 4.07
C GLU A 57 -18.60 1.95 3.97
N TRP A 58 -18.91 2.54 2.81
CA TRP A 58 -18.69 3.95 2.55
C TRP A 58 -20.02 4.69 2.67
N GLU A 59 -20.07 5.69 3.53
CA GLU A 59 -21.25 6.52 3.68
C GLU A 59 -21.28 7.56 2.55
N GLU A 60 -22.23 7.39 1.64
CA GLU A 60 -22.46 8.30 0.54
C GLU A 60 -23.07 9.61 1.07
N THR A 61 -22.35 10.72 0.87
CA THR A 61 -22.82 12.06 1.24
C THR A 61 -22.93 12.90 -0.02
N GLU A 62 -24.09 13.48 -0.29
CA GLU A 62 -24.23 14.46 -1.36
C GLU A 62 -23.64 15.81 -0.93
N ARG A 63 -23.20 16.61 -1.91
CA ARG A 63 -22.72 17.96 -1.66
C ARG A 63 -23.92 18.91 -1.54
N GLY A 64 -23.99 19.67 -0.44
CA GLY A 64 -25.03 20.68 -0.28
C GLY A 64 -24.87 21.82 -1.29
N GLU A 65 -25.99 22.41 -1.72
CA GLU A 65 -26.01 23.46 -2.76
C GLU A 65 -25.11 24.66 -2.41
N ASP A 66 -25.12 25.10 -1.14
CA ASP A 66 -24.32 26.24 -0.65
C ASP A 66 -22.96 25.83 -0.06
N GLU A 67 -22.60 24.54 -0.14
CA GLU A 67 -21.41 24.05 0.51
C GLU A 67 -20.17 24.25 -0.36
N SER A 68 -19.13 24.88 0.22
CA SER A 68 -17.82 24.94 -0.42
C SER A 68 -17.24 23.54 -0.66
N LEU A 69 -16.47 23.35 -1.74
CA LEU A 69 -15.81 22.07 -2.04
C LEU A 69 -14.96 21.58 -0.86
N LEU A 70 -14.27 22.50 -0.16
CA LEU A 70 -13.46 22.17 1.02
C LEU A 70 -14.33 21.72 2.20
N GLY A 71 -15.48 22.35 2.43
CA GLY A 71 -16.46 21.94 3.44
C GLY A 71 -16.95 20.52 3.18
N TYR A 72 -17.30 20.24 1.93
CA TYR A 72 -17.77 18.93 1.49
C TYR A 72 -16.73 17.82 1.74
N TRP A 73 -15.48 18.04 1.31
CA TRP A 73 -14.39 17.09 1.56
C TRP A 73 -14.09 16.89 3.04
N LYS A 74 -14.17 17.96 3.86
CA LYS A 74 -14.03 17.85 5.31
C LYS A 74 -15.14 16.99 5.91
N ARG A 75 -16.40 17.16 5.48
CA ARG A 75 -17.52 16.35 5.95
C ARG A 75 -17.35 14.89 5.57
N ILE A 76 -17.06 14.59 4.29
CA ILE A 76 -16.80 13.22 3.83
C ILE A 76 -15.73 12.57 4.71
N TYR A 77 -14.61 13.27 4.92
CA TYR A 77 -13.51 12.75 5.70
C TYR A 77 -13.89 12.55 7.17
N SER A 78 -14.65 13.47 7.76
CA SER A 78 -15.09 13.32 9.14
C SER A 78 -16.02 12.13 9.34
N VAL A 79 -16.97 11.93 8.42
CA VAL A 79 -17.97 10.86 8.49
C VAL A 79 -17.33 9.50 8.22
N ASN A 80 -16.44 9.42 7.23
CA ASN A 80 -15.86 8.14 6.79
C ASN A 80 -14.53 7.78 7.46
N PHE A 81 -13.76 8.72 8.03
CA PHE A 81 -12.41 8.41 8.54
C PHE A 81 -12.13 8.91 9.96
N LEU A 82 -12.92 9.86 10.48
CA LEU A 82 -12.77 10.33 11.86
C LEU A 82 -13.88 9.81 12.78
N ASN A 83 -14.97 9.27 12.23
CA ASN A 83 -16.05 8.70 13.02
C ASN A 83 -15.71 7.27 13.47
N PRO A 84 -15.59 6.99 14.78
CA PRO A 84 -15.40 5.63 15.31
C PRO A 84 -16.35 4.59 14.75
N ASN A 85 -17.60 4.98 14.55
CA ASN A 85 -18.67 4.09 14.15
C ASN A 85 -18.79 3.94 12.63
N SER A 86 -17.90 4.59 11.87
CA SER A 86 -17.88 4.48 10.42
C SER A 86 -17.74 3.02 9.98
N GLY A 87 -18.43 2.67 8.90
CA GLY A 87 -18.23 1.40 8.19
C GLY A 87 -16.81 1.22 7.65
N MET A 88 -16.00 2.27 7.62
CA MET A 88 -14.58 2.21 7.26
C MET A 88 -13.66 1.76 8.42
N ASN A 89 -14.18 1.64 9.64
CA ASN A 89 -13.45 1.17 10.80
C ASN A 89 -13.59 -0.37 10.95
N LEU A 90 -12.46 -1.08 11.03
CA LEU A 90 -12.40 -2.54 11.08
C LEU A 90 -12.41 -3.15 12.49
N ASP A 91 -12.50 -2.33 13.55
CA ASP A 91 -12.63 -2.65 14.99
C ASP A 91 -11.56 -3.60 15.61
N SER A 92 -10.73 -4.30 14.82
CA SER A 92 -9.73 -5.26 15.30
C SER A 92 -8.47 -5.29 14.43
N TYR A 93 -7.34 -4.92 15.05
CA TYR A 93 -6.07 -4.66 14.35
C TYR A 93 -4.94 -5.61 14.78
N ASN A 94 -4.62 -6.56 13.91
CA ASN A 94 -3.34 -7.29 13.97
C ASN A 94 -2.35 -6.80 12.89
N TYR A 95 -2.85 -6.11 11.85
CA TYR A 95 -2.12 -5.61 10.68
C TYR A 95 -2.63 -4.22 10.29
N GLY A 96 -1.88 -3.44 9.53
CA GLY A 96 -2.30 -2.09 9.13
C GLY A 96 -3.45 -2.09 8.11
N SER A 97 -4.25 -1.01 8.03
CA SER A 97 -5.47 -0.98 7.21
C SER A 97 -5.27 -0.66 5.73
N PHE A 98 -4.09 -0.19 5.35
CA PHE A 98 -3.88 0.33 4.00
C PHE A 98 -4.28 -0.66 2.88
N PRO A 99 -3.92 -1.96 2.94
CA PRO A 99 -4.30 -2.91 1.90
C PRO A 99 -5.81 -3.09 1.75
N TYR A 100 -6.58 -3.02 2.84
CA TYR A 100 -8.03 -3.15 2.79
C TYR A 100 -8.66 -1.96 2.06
N TYR A 101 -8.19 -0.73 2.34
CA TYR A 101 -8.68 0.49 1.67
C TYR A 101 -8.30 0.56 0.20
N VAL A 102 -7.10 0.11 -0.17
CA VAL A 102 -6.71 -0.01 -1.58
C VAL A 102 -7.66 -0.94 -2.31
N LEU A 103 -7.94 -2.11 -1.74
CA LEU A 103 -8.79 -3.11 -2.37
C LEU A 103 -10.25 -2.64 -2.47
N PHE A 104 -10.78 -1.99 -1.43
CA PHE A 104 -12.12 -1.38 -1.43
C PHE A 104 -12.24 -0.24 -2.46
N GLY A 105 -11.25 0.65 -2.52
CA GLY A 105 -11.24 1.74 -3.50
C GLY A 105 -11.18 1.22 -4.93
N LEU A 106 -10.37 0.20 -5.19
CA LEU A 106 -10.28 -0.44 -6.50
C LEU A 106 -11.57 -1.15 -6.89
N SER A 107 -12.28 -1.79 -5.96
CA SER A 107 -13.55 -2.44 -6.26
C SER A 107 -14.65 -1.42 -6.61
N LYS A 108 -14.73 -0.30 -5.88
CA LYS A 108 -15.64 0.83 -6.19
C LYS A 108 -15.31 1.46 -7.54
N LEU A 109 -14.02 1.72 -7.81
CA LEU A 109 -13.56 2.24 -9.09
C LEU A 109 -13.94 1.31 -10.24
N PHE A 110 -13.70 0.01 -10.08
CA PHE A 110 -14.03 -0.99 -11.10
C PHE A 110 -15.53 -1.07 -11.40
N ASN A 111 -16.37 -1.04 -10.34
CA ASN A 111 -17.82 -1.02 -10.49
C ASN A 111 -18.31 0.23 -11.22
N SER A 112 -17.67 1.38 -11.02
CA SER A 112 -18.04 2.63 -11.71
C SER A 112 -17.82 2.58 -13.24
N PHE A 113 -16.89 1.74 -13.71
CA PHE A 113 -16.62 1.56 -15.15
C PHE A 113 -17.46 0.46 -15.81
N SER A 114 -18.22 -0.31 -15.04
CA SER A 114 -18.88 -1.53 -15.51
C SER A 114 -20.41 -1.51 -15.31
N PRO A 115 -21.16 -0.54 -15.89
CA PRO A 115 -22.60 -0.71 -16.01
C PRO A 115 -22.87 -1.83 -17.02
N ASP A 116 -23.84 -2.70 -16.74
CA ASP A 116 -24.09 -4.05 -17.30
C ASP A 116 -23.98 -4.27 -18.83
N GLN A 117 -23.87 -3.23 -19.66
CA GLN A 117 -23.67 -3.31 -21.10
C GLN A 117 -22.19 -3.39 -21.57
N ALA A 118 -21.22 -3.05 -20.71
CA ALA A 118 -19.79 -3.11 -21.05
C ALA A 118 -19.22 -4.55 -21.11
N ARG A 119 -20.01 -5.55 -20.68
CA ARG A 119 -19.67 -6.97 -20.63
C ARG A 119 -19.25 -7.56 -22.00
N GLY A 120 -19.62 -6.96 -23.13
CA GLY A 120 -19.31 -7.52 -24.45
C GLY A 120 -18.13 -6.90 -25.21
N ARG A 121 -17.78 -5.64 -24.94
CA ARG A 121 -16.98 -4.82 -25.89
C ARG A 121 -15.50 -4.65 -25.52
N ILE A 122 -15.13 -4.80 -24.25
CA ILE A 122 -13.73 -4.71 -23.80
C ILE A 122 -12.92 -5.99 -24.16
N LEU A 123 -13.62 -7.05 -24.58
CA LEU A 123 -13.09 -8.36 -24.98
C LEU A 123 -12.27 -8.40 -26.29
N ASN A 124 -12.34 -7.38 -27.15
CA ASN A 124 -11.75 -7.45 -28.50
C ASN A 124 -10.38 -6.77 -28.69
N LEU A 125 -9.81 -6.17 -27.64
CA LEU A 125 -8.38 -5.83 -27.65
C LEU A 125 -7.65 -6.93 -26.91
N SER A 126 -7.22 -7.97 -27.61
CA SER A 126 -6.53 -9.10 -27.00
C SER A 126 -5.31 -8.62 -26.18
N PHE A 127 -5.05 -9.31 -25.06
CA PHE A 127 -3.84 -9.16 -24.23
C PHE A 127 -2.57 -8.97 -25.08
N GLU A 128 -2.51 -9.64 -26.23
CA GLU A 128 -1.46 -9.56 -27.23
C GLU A 128 -1.26 -8.14 -27.75
N VAL A 129 -2.31 -7.42 -28.16
CA VAL A 129 -2.18 -6.05 -28.72
C VAL A 129 -1.57 -5.10 -27.70
N PHE A 130 -1.95 -5.19 -26.43
CA PHE A 130 -1.39 -4.35 -25.37
C PHE A 130 0.00 -4.80 -24.92
N PHE A 131 0.25 -6.10 -24.82
CA PHE A 131 1.58 -6.65 -24.55
C PHE A 131 2.57 -6.28 -25.66
N PHE A 132 2.17 -6.37 -26.93
CA PHE A 132 2.94 -5.93 -28.08
C PHE A 132 3.11 -4.41 -28.09
N THR A 133 2.08 -3.63 -27.73
CA THR A 133 2.21 -2.18 -27.59
C THR A 133 3.20 -1.81 -26.49
N PHE A 134 3.14 -2.47 -25.32
CA PHE A 134 4.08 -2.29 -24.22
C PHE A 134 5.51 -2.72 -24.60
N LEU A 135 5.66 -3.85 -25.29
CA LEU A 135 6.94 -4.31 -25.84
C LEU A 135 7.50 -3.34 -26.86
N VAL A 136 6.68 -2.83 -27.78
CA VAL A 136 7.04 -1.80 -28.76
C VAL A 136 7.51 -0.53 -28.06
N TRP A 137 6.85 -0.13 -26.96
CA TRP A 137 7.27 1.02 -26.17
C TRP A 137 8.54 0.79 -25.35
N ILE A 138 8.76 -0.43 -24.82
CA ILE A 138 10.05 -0.82 -24.21
C ILE A 138 11.14 -0.80 -25.28
N LEU A 139 10.89 -1.39 -26.45
CA LEU A 139 11.82 -1.38 -27.58
C LEU A 139 12.13 0.05 -28.01
N PHE A 140 11.10 0.90 -28.10
CA PHE A 140 11.22 2.31 -28.44
C PHE A 140 12.00 3.09 -27.38
N TYR A 141 11.77 2.84 -26.09
CA TYR A 141 12.56 3.42 -25.00
C TYR A 141 14.03 3.00 -25.09
N LEU A 142 14.31 1.74 -25.43
CA LEU A 142 15.66 1.23 -25.64
C LEU A 142 16.32 1.84 -26.88
N LEU A 143 15.57 2.01 -27.98
CA LEU A 143 16.01 2.64 -29.24
C LEU A 143 16.24 4.15 -29.11
N ALA A 144 15.34 4.86 -28.41
CA ALA A 144 15.48 6.28 -28.05
C ALA A 144 16.77 6.52 -27.24
N ARG A 145 17.19 5.51 -26.47
CA ARG A 145 18.45 5.55 -25.70
C ARG A 145 19.68 5.10 -26.49
N TRP A 146 19.47 4.49 -27.67
CA TRP A 146 20.51 4.02 -28.59
C TRP A 146 20.97 5.11 -29.57
N ARG A 147 20.07 6.02 -30.00
CA ARG A 147 20.44 7.15 -30.87
C ARG A 147 21.12 8.29 -30.07
N PRO A 148 22.35 8.71 -30.43
CA PRO A 148 22.95 9.92 -29.90
C PRO A 148 22.12 11.14 -30.30
N GLY A 149 21.70 11.97 -29.34
CA GLY A 149 20.92 13.20 -29.56
C GLY A 149 19.47 13.17 -29.04
N TRP A 150 18.97 12.02 -28.60
CA TRP A 150 17.65 11.91 -27.97
C TRP A 150 17.78 11.95 -26.44
N GLU A 151 17.71 13.14 -25.85
CA GLU A 151 17.74 13.30 -24.40
C GLU A 151 16.38 12.96 -23.75
N LEU A 152 16.32 11.87 -23.00
CA LEU A 152 15.10 11.46 -22.29
C LEU A 152 14.57 12.52 -21.29
N SER A 153 15.42 13.44 -20.83
CA SER A 153 15.06 14.55 -19.94
C SER A 153 14.18 15.62 -20.60
N SER A 154 14.20 15.74 -21.92
CA SER A 154 13.35 16.69 -22.66
C SER A 154 11.98 16.10 -23.02
N TRP A 155 11.83 14.77 -22.99
CA TRP A 155 10.62 14.04 -23.37
C TRP A 155 9.67 13.77 -22.20
N LYS A 156 9.26 14.85 -21.51
CA LYS A 156 8.25 14.75 -20.42
C LYS A 156 6.95 14.11 -20.91
N THR A 157 6.54 14.40 -22.14
CA THR A 157 5.36 13.83 -22.79
C THR A 157 5.51 12.34 -23.08
N GLY A 158 6.69 11.89 -23.53
CA GLY A 158 6.96 10.47 -23.75
C GLY A 158 7.00 9.67 -22.45
N ALA A 159 7.62 10.21 -21.40
CA ALA A 159 7.61 9.60 -20.07
C ALA A 159 6.20 9.55 -19.47
N PHE A 160 5.38 10.58 -19.68
CA PHE A 160 3.97 10.59 -19.31
C PHE A 160 3.16 9.54 -20.09
N LEU A 161 3.33 9.44 -21.42
CA LEU A 161 2.65 8.44 -22.25
C LEU A 161 3.09 7.00 -21.92
N MET A 162 4.34 6.79 -21.50
CA MET A 162 4.82 5.51 -20.99
C MET A 162 4.22 5.17 -19.62
N ALA A 163 4.15 6.14 -18.71
CA ALA A 163 3.50 5.94 -17.41
C ALA A 163 1.99 5.69 -17.58
N TRP A 164 1.35 6.41 -18.51
CA TRP A 164 -0.05 6.26 -18.87
C TRP A 164 -0.35 4.93 -19.53
N SER A 165 0.50 4.47 -20.46
CA SER A 165 0.33 3.16 -21.10
C SER A 165 0.62 2.01 -20.12
N ALA A 166 1.62 2.14 -19.24
CA ALA A 166 1.84 1.18 -18.16
C ALA A 166 0.66 1.14 -17.18
N PHE A 167 0.12 2.31 -16.80
CA PHE A 167 -1.08 2.41 -15.97
C PHE A 167 -2.29 1.79 -16.67
N ALA A 168 -2.50 2.07 -17.95
CA ALA A 168 -3.60 1.51 -18.75
C ALA A 168 -3.46 -0.01 -18.92
N VAL A 169 -2.23 -0.53 -19.09
CA VAL A 169 -1.96 -1.97 -19.14
C VAL A 169 -2.18 -2.62 -17.78
N ILE A 170 -1.74 -2.00 -16.67
CA ILE A 170 -1.99 -2.50 -15.33
C ILE A 170 -3.50 -2.49 -15.02
N ALA A 171 -4.18 -1.38 -15.33
CA ALA A 171 -5.63 -1.24 -15.18
C ALA A 171 -6.39 -2.23 -16.07
N TYR A 172 -5.92 -2.50 -17.29
CA TYR A 172 -6.50 -3.47 -18.21
C TYR A 172 -6.21 -4.92 -17.80
N ILE A 173 -5.03 -5.23 -17.27
CA ILE A 173 -4.74 -6.55 -16.68
C ILE A 173 -5.67 -6.76 -15.48
N LEU A 174 -5.76 -5.79 -14.58
CA LEU A 174 -6.69 -5.83 -13.44
C LEU A 174 -8.14 -5.98 -13.90
N ALA A 175 -8.55 -5.28 -14.96
CA ALA A 175 -9.91 -5.33 -15.50
C ALA A 175 -10.21 -6.63 -16.28
N GLY A 176 -9.28 -7.10 -17.10
CA GLY A 176 -9.40 -8.24 -17.99
C GLY A 176 -9.27 -9.59 -17.28
N HIS A 177 -8.43 -9.68 -16.24
CA HIS A 177 -8.40 -10.83 -15.35
C HIS A 177 -9.76 -10.98 -14.63
N CYS A 178 -10.33 -9.88 -14.10
CA CYS A 178 -11.65 -9.90 -13.44
C CYS A 178 -12.78 -10.31 -14.38
N PHE A 179 -12.59 -10.07 -15.67
CA PHE A 179 -13.62 -10.25 -16.68
C PHE A 179 -13.62 -11.67 -17.31
N THR A 180 -12.45 -12.30 -17.45
CA THR A 180 -12.31 -13.63 -18.06
C THR A 180 -12.72 -14.79 -17.15
N LEU A 181 -12.81 -14.55 -15.84
CA LEU A 181 -13.24 -15.52 -14.82
C LEU A 181 -14.65 -15.19 -14.30
N GLY A 182 -15.63 -15.25 -15.22
CA GLY A 182 -17.08 -15.22 -15.05
C GLY A 182 -17.68 -14.87 -13.68
N THR A 183 -18.28 -13.68 -13.59
CA THR A 183 -19.12 -13.27 -12.45
C THR A 183 -20.60 -13.32 -12.83
N GLU A 184 -21.23 -14.47 -12.65
CA GLU A 184 -22.67 -14.55 -12.46
C GLU A 184 -22.96 -14.32 -10.96
N GLY A 185 -23.29 -13.08 -10.58
CA GLY A 185 -23.75 -12.78 -9.22
C GLY A 185 -23.60 -11.30 -8.81
N PRO A 186 -24.57 -10.70 -8.09
CA PRO A 186 -24.49 -9.31 -7.60
C PRO A 186 -23.55 -9.12 -6.40
N GLU A 187 -23.04 -10.21 -5.82
CA GLU A 187 -22.24 -10.19 -4.60
C GLU A 187 -20.77 -10.47 -4.89
N TRP A 188 -19.86 -9.72 -4.26
CA TRP A 188 -18.42 -9.97 -4.33
C TRP A 188 -18.07 -11.29 -3.63
N SER A 189 -18.22 -12.41 -4.34
CA SER A 189 -17.74 -13.71 -3.88
C SER A 189 -16.21 -13.69 -3.71
N TYR A 190 -15.66 -14.57 -2.87
CA TYR A 190 -14.22 -14.70 -2.63
C TYR A 190 -13.38 -14.74 -3.92
N GLN A 191 -13.95 -15.32 -4.99
CA GLN A 191 -13.32 -15.42 -6.30
C GLN A 191 -13.06 -14.04 -6.91
N ASN A 192 -14.00 -13.10 -6.77
CA ASN A 192 -13.91 -11.77 -7.39
C ASN A 192 -12.83 -10.90 -6.73
N TRP A 193 -12.63 -11.04 -5.41
CA TRP A 193 -11.56 -10.35 -4.69
C TRP A 193 -10.17 -10.84 -5.07
N GLY A 194 -10.01 -12.16 -5.26
CA GLY A 194 -8.76 -12.78 -5.69
C GLY A 194 -8.20 -12.16 -6.96
N VAL A 195 -9.10 -11.88 -7.90
CA VAL A 195 -8.73 -11.39 -9.22
C VAL A 195 -8.30 -9.93 -9.21
N LEU A 196 -8.89 -9.10 -8.35
CA LEU A 196 -8.43 -7.72 -8.14
C LEU A 196 -7.14 -7.67 -7.30
N ALA A 197 -7.04 -8.49 -6.27
CA ALA A 197 -6.03 -8.35 -5.24
C ALA A 197 -4.70 -9.01 -5.62
N ARG A 198 -4.72 -10.24 -6.13
CA ARG A 198 -3.49 -11.02 -6.41
C ARG A 198 -2.54 -10.34 -7.41
N PRO A 199 -3.01 -9.69 -8.49
CA PRO A 199 -2.12 -8.96 -9.38
C PRO A 199 -1.39 -7.80 -8.68
N LEU A 200 -1.98 -7.15 -7.68
CA LEU A 200 -1.30 -6.10 -6.90
C LEU A 200 -0.11 -6.67 -6.13
N SER A 201 -0.26 -7.85 -5.52
CA SER A 201 0.82 -8.57 -4.83
C SER A 201 1.91 -8.99 -5.81
N GLY A 202 1.53 -9.58 -6.95
CA GLY A 202 2.46 -9.97 -8.01
C GLY A 202 3.26 -8.78 -8.56
N LEU A 203 2.59 -7.66 -8.85
CA LEU A 203 3.23 -6.42 -9.31
C LEU A 203 4.16 -5.83 -8.25
N ALA A 204 3.78 -5.83 -6.98
CA ALA A 204 4.66 -5.42 -5.88
C ALA A 204 5.91 -6.32 -5.81
N GLY A 205 5.76 -7.63 -6.03
CA GLY A 205 6.89 -8.54 -6.11
C GLY A 205 7.82 -8.24 -7.28
N VAL A 206 7.30 -7.94 -8.47
CA VAL A 206 8.10 -7.52 -9.63
C VAL A 206 8.80 -6.19 -9.37
N ALA A 207 8.10 -5.23 -8.77
CA ALA A 207 8.69 -3.94 -8.40
C ALA A 207 9.82 -4.11 -7.37
N THR A 208 9.70 -5.08 -6.46
CA THR A 208 10.75 -5.42 -5.49
C THR A 208 12.03 -5.92 -6.20
N ILE A 209 11.90 -6.75 -7.25
CA ILE A 209 13.04 -7.16 -8.10
C ILE A 209 13.74 -5.94 -8.69
N PHE A 210 12.96 -5.00 -9.24
CA PHE A 210 13.52 -3.77 -9.82
C PHE A 210 14.27 -2.94 -8.77
N TYR A 211 13.66 -2.66 -7.62
CA TYR A 211 14.31 -1.83 -6.60
C TYR A 211 15.54 -2.52 -5.99
N LEU A 212 15.51 -3.83 -5.80
CA LEU A 212 16.67 -4.60 -5.33
C LEU A 212 17.84 -4.51 -6.30
N TYR A 213 17.59 -4.66 -7.62
CA TYR A 213 18.61 -4.39 -8.65
C TYR A 213 19.19 -3.00 -8.49
N ARG A 214 18.32 -1.99 -8.33
CA ARG A 214 18.73 -0.58 -8.27
C ARG A 214 19.57 -0.28 -7.04
N ILE A 215 19.30 -0.92 -5.90
CA ILE A 215 20.13 -0.82 -4.69
C ILE A 215 21.49 -1.44 -4.94
N GLY A 216 21.55 -2.71 -5.36
CA GLY A 216 22.82 -3.41 -5.59
C GLY A 216 23.69 -2.76 -6.68
N ALA A 217 23.05 -2.26 -7.74
CA ALA A 217 23.73 -1.55 -8.83
C ALA A 217 24.32 -0.19 -8.42
N ARG A 218 23.82 0.39 -7.32
CA ARG A 218 24.18 1.72 -6.85
C ARG A 218 25.16 1.69 -5.69
N ILE A 219 25.00 0.75 -4.76
CA ILE A 219 25.92 0.56 -3.63
C ILE A 219 27.21 -0.14 -4.09
N TYR A 220 27.10 -1.12 -4.99
CA TYR A 220 28.23 -1.94 -5.44
C TYR A 220 28.46 -1.76 -6.94
N SER A 221 27.87 -2.63 -7.77
CA SER A 221 28.03 -2.60 -9.21
C SER A 221 26.80 -3.17 -9.92
N ARG A 222 26.61 -2.85 -11.20
CA ARG A 222 25.47 -3.36 -11.99
C ARG A 222 25.39 -4.89 -12.02
N ARG A 223 26.54 -5.58 -11.95
CA ARG A 223 26.60 -7.05 -11.90
C ARG A 223 26.05 -7.59 -10.58
N VAL A 224 26.42 -6.96 -9.46
CA VAL A 224 25.89 -7.31 -8.12
C VAL A 224 24.39 -7.04 -8.06
N GLY A 225 23.93 -5.91 -8.60
CA GLY A 225 22.50 -5.61 -8.70
C GLY A 225 21.75 -6.67 -9.53
N LEU A 226 22.31 -7.07 -10.68
CA LEU A 226 21.71 -8.12 -11.52
C LEU A 226 21.66 -9.46 -10.80
N PHE A 227 22.74 -9.84 -10.13
CA PHE A 227 22.79 -11.07 -9.35
C PHE A 227 21.72 -11.09 -8.25
N ALA A 228 21.57 -9.99 -7.49
CA ALA A 228 20.52 -9.87 -6.48
C ALA A 228 19.10 -9.99 -7.08
N ALA A 229 18.87 -9.39 -8.26
CA ALA A 229 17.60 -9.50 -8.96
C ALA A 229 17.30 -10.91 -9.45
N ILE A 230 18.30 -11.63 -9.98
CA ILE A 230 18.16 -13.04 -10.39
C ILE A 230 17.77 -13.89 -9.18
N LEU A 231 18.48 -13.76 -8.05
CA LEU A 231 18.15 -14.50 -6.84
C LEU A 231 16.70 -14.26 -6.41
N LEU A 232 16.28 -12.99 -6.30
CA LEU A 232 14.91 -12.67 -5.89
C LEU A 232 13.84 -13.12 -6.91
N THR A 233 14.17 -13.13 -8.20
CA THR A 233 13.28 -13.60 -9.27
C THR A 233 12.86 -15.04 -9.01
N PHE A 234 13.81 -15.89 -8.58
CA PHE A 234 13.63 -17.33 -8.37
C PHE A 234 13.47 -17.75 -6.89
N THR A 235 13.46 -16.81 -5.93
CA THR A 235 13.22 -17.14 -4.52
C THR A 235 11.82 -17.74 -4.34
N ALA A 236 11.77 -19.04 -4.04
CA ALA A 236 10.52 -19.80 -3.93
C ALA A 236 9.53 -19.18 -2.92
N LEU A 237 9.99 -18.78 -1.73
CA LEU A 237 9.13 -18.18 -0.71
C LEU A 237 8.50 -16.86 -1.18
N HIS A 238 9.29 -15.99 -1.81
CA HIS A 238 8.78 -14.71 -2.30
C HIS A 238 7.82 -14.92 -3.48
N LEU A 239 8.14 -15.84 -4.39
CA LEU A 239 7.27 -16.21 -5.49
C LEU A 239 5.95 -16.78 -4.97
N GLN A 240 6.00 -17.63 -3.95
CA GLN A 240 4.81 -18.23 -3.35
C GLN A 240 3.90 -17.16 -2.74
N LEU A 241 4.47 -16.27 -1.92
CA LEU A 241 3.71 -15.18 -1.30
C LEU A 241 3.17 -14.18 -2.33
N SER A 242 3.85 -13.96 -3.46
CA SER A 242 3.39 -13.06 -4.52
C SER A 242 2.11 -13.51 -5.24
N HIS A 243 1.75 -14.80 -5.17
CA HIS A 243 0.48 -15.29 -5.73
C HIS A 243 -0.70 -15.11 -4.80
N TYR A 244 -0.44 -14.84 -3.52
CA TYR A 244 -1.48 -14.53 -2.55
C TYR A 244 -1.45 -13.02 -2.26
N PHE A 245 -2.62 -12.42 -2.03
CA PHE A 245 -2.67 -11.05 -1.55
C PHE A 245 -2.39 -11.01 -0.04
N THR A 246 -1.11 -11.06 0.33
CA THR A 246 -0.64 -10.95 1.72
C THR A 246 -0.02 -9.59 2.00
N PHE A 247 0.01 -9.24 3.29
CA PHE A 247 0.64 -8.00 3.75
C PHE A 247 2.15 -7.97 3.47
N ASP A 248 2.81 -9.14 3.51
CA ASP A 248 4.27 -9.21 3.53
C ASP A 248 4.91 -8.82 2.19
N VAL A 249 4.28 -9.14 1.06
CA VAL A 249 4.81 -8.77 -0.27
C VAL A 249 4.71 -7.27 -0.50
N LEU A 250 3.57 -6.67 -0.16
CA LEU A 250 3.38 -5.22 -0.23
C LEU A 250 4.32 -4.49 0.73
N GLN A 251 4.40 -4.94 1.98
CA GLN A 251 5.28 -4.35 2.97
C GLN A 251 6.75 -4.46 2.54
N GLY A 252 7.17 -5.64 2.06
CA GLY A 252 8.52 -5.87 1.55
C GLY A 252 8.87 -4.91 0.41
N PHE A 253 7.95 -4.73 -0.53
CA PHE A 253 8.08 -3.74 -1.60
C PHE A 253 8.31 -2.32 -1.05
N PHE A 254 7.46 -1.85 -0.14
CA PHE A 254 7.59 -0.52 0.46
C PHE A 254 8.90 -0.35 1.23
N CYS A 255 9.32 -1.37 1.97
CA CYS A 255 10.61 -1.39 2.67
C CYS A 255 11.80 -1.23 1.70
N VAL A 256 11.82 -2.00 0.60
CA VAL A 256 12.91 -1.95 -0.38
C VAL A 256 12.89 -0.63 -1.15
N ALA A 257 11.71 -0.10 -1.50
CA ALA A 257 11.57 1.20 -2.14
C ALA A 257 12.03 2.36 -1.22
N ALA A 258 11.72 2.28 0.08
CA ALA A 258 12.21 3.22 1.10
C ALA A 258 13.74 3.20 1.18
N ILE A 259 14.34 2.01 1.33
CA ILE A 259 15.81 1.84 1.39
C ILE A 259 16.46 2.39 0.13
N TYR A 260 15.94 2.06 -1.06
CA TYR A 260 16.46 2.63 -2.30
C TYR A 260 16.43 4.17 -2.29
N SER A 261 15.34 4.76 -1.82
CA SER A 261 15.18 6.21 -1.76
C SER A 261 16.16 6.86 -0.77
N LEU A 262 16.44 6.20 0.35
CA LEU A 262 17.49 6.60 1.30
C LEU A 262 18.91 6.50 0.71
N VAL A 263 19.19 5.47 -0.09
CA VAL A 263 20.46 5.37 -0.83
C VAL A 263 20.60 6.51 -1.84
N VAL A 264 19.53 6.83 -2.59
CA VAL A 264 19.55 7.99 -3.52
C VAL A 264 19.73 9.31 -2.78
N PHE A 265 19.15 9.45 -1.57
CA PHE A 265 19.36 10.61 -0.70
C PHE A 265 20.84 10.78 -0.33
N LEU A 266 21.54 9.70 0.04
CA LEU A 266 22.97 9.73 0.40
C LEU A 266 23.89 10.09 -0.76
N ASP A 267 23.53 9.68 -1.98
CA ASP A 267 24.29 9.95 -3.20
C ASP A 267 23.94 11.29 -3.85
N ALA A 268 22.96 12.01 -3.33
CA ALA A 268 22.48 13.23 -3.94
C ALA A 268 23.43 14.41 -3.67
N GLU A 269 23.95 14.97 -4.75
CA GLU A 269 24.84 16.14 -4.75
C GLU A 269 24.09 17.47 -4.59
N THR A 270 22.83 17.51 -5.02
CA THR A 270 21.98 18.72 -4.93
C THR A 270 20.90 18.57 -3.86
N TRP A 271 20.56 19.69 -3.20
CA TRP A 271 19.46 19.74 -2.24
C TRP A 271 18.13 19.33 -2.86
N GLY A 272 17.84 19.76 -4.08
CA GLY A 272 16.60 19.37 -4.76
C GLY A 272 16.49 17.86 -5.00
N ARG A 273 17.60 17.15 -5.21
CA ARG A 273 17.58 15.68 -5.33
C ARG A 273 17.46 15.01 -3.96
N ARG A 274 18.08 15.55 -2.91
CA ARG A 274 17.92 15.09 -1.52
C ARG A 274 16.47 15.20 -1.06
N TRP A 275 15.84 16.35 -1.26
CA TRP A 275 14.43 16.58 -0.93
C TRP A 275 13.50 15.59 -1.60
N ARG A 276 13.62 15.40 -2.93
CA ARG A 276 12.79 14.42 -3.65
C ARG A 276 12.98 12.99 -3.13
N SER A 277 14.21 12.63 -2.80
CA SER A 277 14.55 11.27 -2.35
C SER A 277 14.08 11.00 -0.93
N ILE A 278 14.22 11.96 -0.01
CA ILE A 278 13.72 11.80 1.36
C ILE A 278 12.19 11.83 1.40
N VAL A 279 11.54 12.64 0.57
CA VAL A 279 10.07 12.70 0.49
C VAL A 279 9.55 11.36 -0.01
N ALA A 280 10.17 10.80 -1.05
CA ALA A 280 9.86 9.45 -1.51
C ALA A 280 10.08 8.41 -0.39
N ALA A 281 11.21 8.46 0.33
CA ALA A 281 11.47 7.57 1.45
C ALA A 281 10.40 7.68 2.54
N SER A 282 10.01 8.91 2.93
CA SER A 282 8.96 9.16 3.91
C SER A 282 7.62 8.55 3.51
N ILE A 283 7.22 8.72 2.23
CA ILE A 283 5.98 8.15 1.71
C ILE A 283 6.02 6.63 1.77
N TRP A 284 7.12 6.00 1.34
CA TRP A 284 7.25 4.55 1.39
C TRP A 284 7.26 3.99 2.82
N ILE A 285 7.96 4.65 3.75
CA ILE A 285 7.97 4.25 5.17
C ILE A 285 6.57 4.37 5.77
N GLY A 286 5.87 5.48 5.53
CA GLY A 286 4.52 5.70 6.05
C GLY A 286 3.52 4.66 5.54
N ILE A 287 3.47 4.41 4.23
CA ILE A 287 2.60 3.38 3.64
C ILE A 287 3.00 1.98 4.13
N GLY A 288 4.30 1.71 4.27
CA GLY A 288 4.80 0.45 4.81
C GLY A 288 4.35 0.22 6.25
N MET A 289 4.36 1.24 7.10
CA MET A 289 3.84 1.18 8.48
C MET A 289 2.33 0.92 8.48
N SER A 290 1.59 1.57 7.58
CA SER A 290 0.15 1.38 7.41
C SER A 290 -0.25 0.04 6.79
N THR A 291 0.70 -0.70 6.22
CA THR A 291 0.51 -2.07 5.76
C THR A 291 0.74 -3.05 6.91
N LYS A 292 1.86 -2.86 7.64
CA LYS A 292 2.19 -3.62 8.84
C LYS A 292 3.13 -2.78 9.70
N PHE A 293 2.77 -2.62 10.96
CA PHE A 293 3.50 -1.73 11.88
C PHE A 293 4.99 -2.09 12.02
N GLY A 294 5.37 -3.34 11.77
CA GLY A 294 6.78 -3.77 11.76
C GLY A 294 7.71 -2.95 10.85
N SER A 295 7.18 -2.25 9.84
CA SER A 295 7.96 -1.29 9.04
C SER A 295 8.48 -0.09 9.83
N ILE A 296 8.07 0.11 11.08
CA ILE A 296 8.67 1.09 12.00
C ILE A 296 10.18 0.88 12.15
N LEU A 297 10.69 -0.34 11.95
CA LEU A 297 12.13 -0.60 11.95
C LEU A 297 12.89 0.15 10.85
N LEU A 298 12.21 0.69 9.82
CA LEU A 298 12.80 1.56 8.81
C LEU A 298 13.24 2.93 9.37
N PHE A 299 12.82 3.31 10.59
CA PHE A 299 13.42 4.44 11.28
C PHE A 299 14.93 4.23 11.48
N ILE A 300 15.40 2.99 11.67
CA ILE A 300 16.84 2.70 11.82
C ILE A 300 17.64 3.14 10.58
N PRO A 301 17.39 2.62 9.36
CA PRO A 301 18.09 3.08 8.17
C PRO A 301 17.79 4.55 7.83
N TRP A 302 16.62 5.08 8.18
CA TRP A 302 16.31 6.51 7.99
C TRP A 302 17.19 7.42 8.85
N PHE A 303 17.28 7.15 10.17
CA PHE A 303 18.18 7.86 11.09
C PHE A 303 19.63 7.69 10.66
N MET A 304 20.03 6.47 10.27
CA MET A 304 21.37 6.20 9.78
C MET A 304 21.70 6.99 8.52
N ALA A 305 20.78 7.13 7.57
CA ALA A 305 20.99 7.93 6.36
C ALA A 305 21.18 9.42 6.69
N LEU A 306 20.39 9.99 7.61
CA LEU A 306 20.57 11.36 8.06
C LEU A 306 21.92 11.55 8.79
N ALA A 307 22.27 10.62 9.67
CA ALA A 307 23.53 10.64 10.41
C ALA A 307 24.75 10.52 9.47
N LEU A 308 24.71 9.61 8.49
CA LEU A 308 25.76 9.45 7.49
C LEU A 308 25.87 10.67 6.57
N ALA A 309 24.75 11.26 6.15
CA ALA A 309 24.75 12.49 5.36
C ALA A 309 25.40 13.66 6.13
N TYR A 310 25.13 13.74 7.43
CA TYR A 310 25.74 14.72 8.32
C TYR A 310 27.24 14.45 8.52
N TRP A 311 27.63 13.20 8.78
CA TRP A 311 29.01 12.80 9.00
C TRP A 311 29.89 13.01 7.76
N ARG A 312 29.40 12.66 6.56
CA ARG A 312 30.11 12.90 5.28
C ARG A 312 30.40 14.38 5.00
N HIS A 313 29.67 15.30 5.64
CA HIS A 313 29.84 16.74 5.45
C HIS A 313 30.57 17.45 6.59
N ARG A 314 30.98 16.71 7.65
CA ARG A 314 31.84 17.28 8.68
C ARG A 314 33.22 17.56 8.06
N PRO A 315 33.73 18.81 8.09
CA PRO A 315 35.08 19.07 7.61
C PRO A 315 36.08 18.30 8.47
N ARG A 316 37.10 17.70 7.83
CA ARG A 316 38.21 17.03 8.53
C ARG A 316 39.04 17.98 9.41
N ILE A 317 38.87 19.31 9.25
CA ILE A 317 39.59 20.36 9.98
C ILE A 317 38.56 21.29 10.64
N ARG A 318 38.74 21.61 11.93
CA ARG A 318 37.77 22.31 12.82
C ARG A 318 37.53 23.81 12.53
N PHE A 319 37.82 24.31 11.33
CA PHE A 319 37.53 25.72 11.03
C PHE A 319 36.02 25.96 10.96
N PHE A 320 35.56 26.93 11.75
CA PHE A 320 34.19 27.41 11.73
C PHE A 320 33.89 28.01 10.35
N SER A 321 32.85 27.51 9.68
CA SER A 321 32.40 28.04 8.39
C SER A 321 30.87 28.11 8.37
N TRP A 322 30.34 29.27 7.97
CA TRP A 322 28.90 29.50 7.80
C TRP A 322 28.23 28.52 6.85
N ARG A 323 28.98 27.97 5.87
CA ARG A 323 28.51 26.93 4.95
C ARG A 323 28.16 25.62 5.68
N ASN A 324 28.93 25.27 6.71
CA ASN A 324 28.72 24.05 7.51
C ASN A 324 27.51 24.19 8.44
N VAL A 325 27.30 25.39 8.99
CA VAL A 325 26.12 25.72 9.80
C VAL A 325 24.85 25.64 8.94
N GLY A 326 24.88 26.24 7.75
CA GLY A 326 23.78 26.20 6.79
C GLY A 326 23.41 24.77 6.38
N PHE A 327 24.40 23.93 6.08
CA PHE A 327 24.16 22.54 5.72
C PHE A 327 23.57 21.72 6.88
N ALA A 328 24.11 21.88 8.08
CA ALA A 328 23.60 21.20 9.28
C ALA A 328 22.14 21.62 9.57
N ALA A 329 21.82 22.91 9.46
CA ALA A 329 20.47 23.41 9.64
C ALA A 329 19.50 22.83 8.58
N HIS A 330 19.91 22.79 7.30
CA HIS A 330 19.11 22.18 6.25
C HIS A 330 18.92 20.67 6.45
N LEU A 331 19.94 19.94 6.93
CA LEU A 331 19.81 18.52 7.27
C LEU A 331 18.88 18.27 8.47
N LYS A 332 18.82 19.18 9.44
CA LYS A 332 17.84 19.10 10.53
C LYS A 332 16.43 19.37 10.01
N LEU A 333 16.25 20.39 9.17
CA LEU A 333 14.95 20.72 8.57
C LEU A 333 14.41 19.57 7.72
N ILE A 334 15.23 18.99 6.84
CA ILE A 334 14.83 17.86 6.00
C ILE A 334 14.50 16.62 6.85
N GLY A 335 15.23 16.39 7.95
CA GLY A 335 14.91 15.34 8.93
C GLY A 335 13.57 15.58 9.62
N LEU A 336 13.31 16.80 10.10
CA LEU A 336 12.04 17.16 10.73
C LEU A 336 10.86 17.02 9.76
N VAL A 337 10.96 17.59 8.55
CA VAL A 337 9.91 17.48 7.53
C VAL A 337 9.68 16.03 7.13
N SER A 338 10.74 15.25 6.98
CA SER A 338 10.64 13.83 6.67
C SER A 338 9.96 13.03 7.78
N PHE A 339 10.25 13.31 9.05
CA PHE A 339 9.60 12.69 10.20
C PHE A 339 8.11 13.01 10.24
N VAL A 340 7.74 14.29 10.12
CA VAL A 340 6.34 14.73 10.08
C VAL A 340 5.62 14.09 8.90
N LEU A 341 6.26 14.01 7.73
CA LEU A 341 5.67 13.41 6.54
C LEU A 341 5.44 11.90 6.69
N ILE A 342 6.35 11.17 7.34
CA ILE A 342 6.15 9.74 7.63
C ILE A 342 4.85 9.57 8.42
N TRP A 343 4.72 10.27 9.55
CA TRP A 343 3.53 10.19 10.40
C TRP A 343 2.26 10.67 9.71
N ALA A 344 2.33 11.75 8.94
CA ALA A 344 1.20 12.24 8.16
C ALA A 344 0.72 11.17 7.17
N VAL A 345 1.64 10.57 6.40
CA VAL A 345 1.29 9.50 5.45
C VAL A 345 0.71 8.30 6.19
N THR A 346 1.30 7.88 7.30
CA THR A 346 0.76 6.77 8.10
C THR A 346 -0.65 7.07 8.59
N PHE A 347 -0.88 8.26 9.14
CA PHE A 347 -2.20 8.70 9.62
C PHE A 347 -3.24 8.71 8.49
N PHE A 348 -2.92 9.26 7.32
CA PHE A 348 -3.87 9.30 6.20
C PHE A 348 -4.17 7.93 5.59
N THR A 349 -3.22 7.00 5.63
CA THR A 349 -3.39 5.65 5.08
C THR A 349 -3.90 4.63 6.11
N GLN A 350 -3.86 5.00 7.40
CA GLN A 350 -4.38 4.26 8.52
C GLN A 350 -4.98 5.22 9.59
N PRO A 351 -6.11 5.87 9.30
CA PRO A 351 -6.69 6.87 10.20
C PRO A 351 -7.17 6.27 11.53
N PHE A 352 -7.77 5.08 11.49
CA PHE A 352 -8.30 4.40 12.69
C PHE A 352 -7.24 3.69 13.54
N GLY A 353 -5.98 3.61 13.08
CA GLY A 353 -4.91 2.99 13.87
C GLY A 353 -4.46 3.81 15.09
N TYR A 354 -4.84 5.09 15.14
CA TYR A 354 -4.43 6.05 16.16
C TYR A 354 -5.60 6.64 16.94
N LEU A 355 -6.82 6.35 16.49
CA LEU A 355 -8.03 6.77 17.15
C LEU A 355 -8.47 5.61 18.03
N ASP A 356 -7.95 5.56 19.26
CA ASP A 356 -8.39 4.60 20.28
C ASP A 356 -9.89 4.78 20.51
N TYR A 357 -10.67 3.83 20.02
CA TYR A 357 -12.08 3.73 20.35
C TYR A 357 -12.32 2.39 21.01
N PRO A 358 -12.92 2.35 22.21
CA PRO A 358 -13.34 1.08 22.78
C PRO A 358 -14.29 0.41 21.77
N PRO A 359 -14.15 -0.90 21.53
CA PRO A 359 -14.98 -1.60 20.58
C PRO A 359 -16.44 -1.43 21.00
N VAL A 360 -17.21 -0.68 20.21
CA VAL A 360 -18.65 -0.55 20.44
C VAL A 360 -19.30 -1.87 20.00
N PRO A 361 -20.03 -2.57 20.88
CA PRO A 361 -20.72 -3.80 20.52
C PRO A 361 -21.65 -3.55 19.33
N ARG A 362 -21.58 -4.40 18.30
CA ARG A 362 -22.34 -4.26 17.05
C ARG A 362 -23.86 -4.15 17.24
N GLU A 363 -24.39 -4.74 18.29
CA GLU A 363 -25.81 -4.64 18.68
C GLU A 363 -26.24 -3.18 18.89
N ALA A 364 -25.36 -2.34 19.45
CA ALA A 364 -25.61 -0.91 19.62
C ALA A 364 -25.51 -0.12 18.29
N ARG A 365 -24.69 -0.59 17.34
CA ARG A 365 -24.51 0.04 16.01
C ARG A 365 -25.69 -0.25 15.07
N ASN A 366 -26.22 -1.48 15.12
CA ASN A 366 -27.40 -1.86 14.34
C ASN A 366 -28.69 -1.24 14.89
N ALA A 367 -28.80 -1.06 16.21
CA ALA A 367 -29.92 -0.36 16.84
C ALA A 367 -30.03 1.13 16.45
N THR A 368 -28.91 1.76 16.08
CA THR A 368 -28.90 3.16 15.59
C THR A 368 -29.30 3.26 14.12
N SER A 369 -29.04 2.23 13.30
CA SER A 369 -29.41 2.20 11.88
C SER A 369 -30.90 2.00 11.61
N THR A 370 -31.67 1.52 12.60
CA THR A 370 -33.13 1.33 12.51
C THR A 370 -33.93 2.55 12.97
N ALA A 371 -33.28 3.64 13.41
CA ALA A 371 -33.97 4.87 13.77
C ALA A 371 -34.28 5.69 12.50
N PRO A 372 -35.54 6.12 12.28
CA PRO A 372 -35.91 6.86 11.09
C PRO A 372 -35.16 8.19 11.02
N SER A 373 -34.55 8.45 9.86
CA SER A 373 -33.84 9.67 9.52
C SER A 373 -34.76 10.88 9.55
N ASN A 374 -34.83 11.60 10.67
CA ASN A 374 -35.42 12.93 10.73
C ASN A 374 -34.36 13.92 11.26
N PRO A 375 -33.97 14.95 10.49
CA PRO A 375 -32.74 15.72 10.75
C PRO A 375 -32.90 16.82 11.83
N THR A 376 -33.93 16.79 12.66
CA THR A 376 -34.26 17.90 13.59
C THR A 376 -34.29 17.54 15.08
N THR A 377 -33.91 16.32 15.47
CA THR A 377 -33.86 15.94 16.90
C THR A 377 -32.49 15.40 17.29
N LEU A 378 -31.54 16.31 17.43
CA LEU A 378 -30.41 16.16 18.35
C LEU A 378 -30.92 16.28 19.80
N SER A 379 -31.83 15.38 20.18
CA SER A 379 -32.16 15.17 21.59
C SER A 379 -31.06 14.31 22.19
N PHE A 380 -30.31 14.89 23.13
CA PHE A 380 -29.46 14.18 24.08
C PHE A 380 -30.22 12.95 24.62
N ILE A 381 -29.94 11.77 24.07
CA ILE A 381 -30.37 10.52 24.69
C ILE A 381 -29.42 10.31 25.87
N HIS A 382 -29.87 10.72 27.05
CA HIS A 382 -29.41 10.16 28.31
C HIS A 382 -29.70 8.64 28.25
N LEU A 383 -28.73 7.86 27.77
CA LEU A 383 -28.72 6.43 28.02
C LEU A 383 -28.38 6.25 29.50
N ASN A 384 -29.41 6.02 30.32
CA ASN A 384 -29.24 5.39 31.62
C ASN A 384 -28.52 4.06 31.38
N PHE A 385 -27.25 4.01 31.79
CA PHE A 385 -26.52 2.75 31.92
C PHE A 385 -27.13 1.99 33.11
N GLU A 386 -28.04 1.07 32.84
CA GLU A 386 -28.10 -0.13 33.68
C GLU A 386 -26.86 -0.96 33.32
N ALA A 387 -25.89 -0.96 34.23
CA ALA A 387 -24.68 -1.76 34.10
C ALA A 387 -25.07 -3.24 34.07
N GLY A 388 -25.06 -3.84 32.88
CA GLY A 388 -25.06 -5.30 32.75
C GLY A 388 -23.89 -5.90 33.53
N PRO A 389 -24.00 -7.14 34.02
CA PRO A 389 -23.05 -7.71 34.98
C PRO A 389 -21.64 -7.75 34.37
N LYS A 390 -20.71 -7.00 35.00
CA LYS A 390 -19.29 -7.00 34.63
C LYS A 390 -18.74 -8.43 34.76
N ILE A 391 -18.37 -9.04 33.64
CA ILE A 391 -17.72 -10.35 33.64
C ILE A 391 -16.29 -10.19 34.17
N VAL A 392 -16.10 -10.44 35.46
CA VAL A 392 -14.79 -10.39 36.11
C VAL A 392 -13.99 -11.66 35.75
N PRO A 393 -12.77 -11.53 35.18
CA PRO A 393 -11.93 -12.67 34.81
C PRO A 393 -11.70 -13.65 35.97
N GLN A 394 -11.76 -14.96 35.69
CA GLN A 394 -11.66 -16.05 36.68
C GLN A 394 -10.46 -15.88 37.64
N LYS A 395 -9.31 -15.43 37.12
CA LYS A 395 -8.07 -15.20 37.89
C LYS A 395 -8.23 -14.20 39.03
N ILE A 396 -9.09 -13.19 38.88
CA ILE A 396 -9.32 -12.17 39.91
C ILE A 396 -10.20 -12.75 41.02
N ARG A 397 -11.22 -13.56 40.66
CA ARG A 397 -12.04 -14.29 41.64
C ARG A 397 -11.21 -15.25 42.49
N THR A 398 -10.25 -15.96 41.87
CA THR A 398 -9.38 -16.88 42.61
C THR A 398 -8.51 -16.14 43.62
N LYS A 399 -7.91 -15.00 43.24
CA LYS A 399 -7.09 -14.19 44.15
C LYS A 399 -7.87 -13.56 45.30
N LEU A 400 -9.08 -13.07 45.05
CA LEU A 400 -9.94 -12.52 46.11
C LEU A 400 -10.30 -13.60 47.14
N SER A 401 -10.59 -14.83 46.68
CA SER A 401 -10.85 -15.95 47.59
C SER A 401 -9.63 -16.37 48.42
N GLU A 402 -8.41 -16.24 47.89
CA GLU A 402 -7.17 -16.47 48.63
C GLU A 402 -6.93 -15.42 49.73
N TRP A 403 -7.48 -14.22 49.54
CA TRP A 403 -7.38 -13.11 50.50
C TRP A 403 -8.57 -13.03 51.46
N GLY A 404 -9.54 -13.93 51.32
CA GLY A 404 -10.75 -13.95 52.15
C GLY A 404 -11.74 -12.82 51.84
N GLU A 405 -11.59 -12.15 50.70
CA GLU A 405 -12.43 -11.03 50.28
C GLU A 405 -13.42 -11.48 49.19
N SER A 406 -14.61 -10.87 49.17
CA SER A 406 -15.63 -11.12 48.16
C SER A 406 -15.66 -9.99 47.12
N LEU A 407 -16.18 -10.28 45.93
CA LEU A 407 -16.38 -9.25 44.90
C LEU A 407 -17.41 -8.18 45.30
N GLU A 408 -18.28 -8.50 46.26
CA GLU A 408 -19.33 -7.62 46.77
C GLU A 408 -18.77 -6.54 47.69
N ASP A 409 -17.58 -6.75 48.27
CA ASP A 409 -16.91 -5.75 49.10
C ASP A 409 -16.39 -4.54 48.30
N TYR A 410 -16.40 -4.63 46.97
CA TYR A 410 -15.84 -3.64 46.04
C TYR A 410 -16.83 -3.12 44.98
N THR A 411 -18.11 -3.48 45.08
CA THR A 411 -19.22 -2.95 44.27
C THR A 411 -20.00 -1.93 45.06
#